data_AF-A0A3D9INT8-F1
#
_entry.id   AF-A0A3D9INT8-F1
#
_cell.length_a   1.000
_cell.length_b   1.000
_cell.length_c   1.000
_cell.angle_alpha   90.00
_cell.angle_beta   90.00
_cell.angle_gamma   90.00
#
_symmetry.space_group_name_H-M   'P 1'
#
loop_
_entity.id
_entity.type
_entity.pdbx_description
1 polymer ?
#
loop_
_entity_poly.entity_id
_entity_poly.type
_entity_poly.pdbx_seq_one_letter_code
_entity_poly.pdbx_strand_id
1 'polypeptide(L)'
;MLRSKWGLAFIILGYAGGYISTFFVYDAIALLFPIAGTMLASVIRNSELKIARLAAERDAANAAAASAQQSQQIPPPRAFDIGGIPAKQPEPEPKASGLGPEWDSILEYIGTIEDMVLLEGKKDNLDNEIVQRTLSLLVRLNRVIPQLVAFNNGDINHKIQRLVLKDLNGAITPFLHLSGEAKRQNRRLLLNSLRDIDNQITTYTSFIEQKDLMELKNKAELIHQRYGAGN
;
A
#
# COMPACT_ATOMS: atom_id res chain seq x y z
N MET A 1 -6.01 -28.33 0.85
CA MET A 1 -5.35 -27.84 2.09
C MET A 1 -4.32 -28.79 2.74
N LEU A 2 -3.90 -29.90 2.10
CA LEU A 2 -2.94 -30.85 2.71
C LEU A 2 -1.45 -30.62 2.36
N ARG A 3 -1.11 -29.68 1.47
CA ARG A 3 0.26 -29.55 0.93
C ARG A 3 1.21 -28.65 1.74
N SER A 4 0.69 -27.65 2.46
CA SER A 4 1.52 -26.71 3.25
C SER A 4 2.09 -27.30 4.54
N LYS A 5 1.50 -28.40 5.06
CA LYS A 5 1.95 -29.03 6.31
C LYS A 5 3.32 -29.72 6.17
N TRP A 6 3.70 -30.11 4.95
CA TRP A 6 4.97 -30.77 4.69
C TRP A 6 6.16 -29.81 4.77
N GLY A 7 6.03 -28.57 4.29
CA GLY A 7 7.11 -27.59 4.34
C GLY A 7 7.51 -27.21 5.77
N LEU A 8 6.52 -27.02 6.65
CA LEU A 8 6.78 -26.79 8.08
C LEU A 8 7.39 -28.01 8.78
N ALA A 9 6.95 -29.23 8.42
CA ALA A 9 7.52 -30.44 8.97
C ALA A 9 9.02 -30.57 8.63
N PHE A 10 9.45 -30.24 7.41
CA PHE A 10 10.87 -30.27 7.03
C PHE A 10 11.72 -29.23 7.75
N ILE A 11 11.19 -28.03 8.01
CA ILE A 11 11.90 -27.00 8.78
C ILE A 11 12.11 -27.46 10.22
N ILE A 12 11.08 -28.02 10.85
CA ILE A 12 11.16 -28.55 12.22
C ILE A 12 12.10 -29.76 12.29
N LEU A 13 12.03 -30.68 11.32
CA LEU A 13 12.93 -31.83 11.25
C LEU A 13 14.39 -31.41 11.04
N GLY A 14 14.63 -30.42 10.19
CA GLY A 14 15.98 -29.89 9.94
C GLY A 14 16.57 -29.20 11.16
N TYR A 15 15.75 -28.43 11.90
CA TYR A 15 16.19 -27.79 13.14
C TYR A 15 16.48 -28.82 14.25
N ALA A 16 15.62 -29.83 14.40
CA ALA A 16 15.82 -30.91 15.36
C ALA A 16 17.04 -31.79 15.00
N GLY A 17 17.25 -32.09 13.73
CA GLY A 17 18.42 -32.82 13.24
C GLY A 17 19.73 -32.06 13.50
N GLY A 18 19.75 -30.74 13.27
CA GLY A 18 20.89 -29.88 13.58
C GLY A 18 21.22 -29.88 15.08
N TYR A 19 20.20 -29.83 15.94
CA TYR A 19 20.36 -29.82 17.40
C TYR A 19 20.83 -31.18 17.97
N ILE A 20 20.50 -32.30 17.32
CA ILE A 20 21.01 -33.62 17.71
C ILE A 20 22.44 -33.81 17.18
N SER A 21 22.76 -33.24 16.02
CA SER A 21 24.09 -33.29 15.41
C SER A 21 25.15 -32.53 16.22
N THR A 22 24.78 -31.51 17.00
CA THR A 22 25.73 -30.78 17.88
C THR A 22 26.32 -31.65 18.99
N PHE A 23 25.78 -32.84 19.22
CA PHE A 23 26.33 -33.79 20.20
C PHE A 23 27.48 -34.65 19.66
N PHE A 24 27.69 -34.70 18.34
CA PHE A 24 28.60 -35.68 17.73
C PHE A 24 29.55 -35.13 16.64
N VAL A 25 29.40 -33.88 16.18
CA VAL A 25 30.21 -33.34 15.07
C VAL A 25 30.70 -31.92 15.37
N TYR A 26 31.96 -31.65 15.03
CA TYR A 26 32.62 -30.34 15.14
C TYR A 26 31.77 -29.22 14.51
N ASP A 27 31.65 -28.10 15.25
CA ASP A 27 30.81 -26.91 15.02
C ASP A 27 30.78 -26.40 13.57
N ALA A 28 31.86 -26.58 12.81
CA ALA A 28 32.00 -26.09 11.44
C ALA A 28 31.04 -26.77 10.44
N ILE A 29 30.64 -28.02 10.66
CA ILE A 29 29.75 -28.75 9.72
C ILE A 29 28.27 -28.42 9.98
N ALA A 30 27.91 -28.11 11.23
CA ALA A 30 26.54 -27.74 11.61
C ALA A 30 26.06 -26.46 10.90
N LEU A 31 26.99 -25.56 10.56
CA LEU A 31 26.74 -24.31 9.83
C LEU A 31 26.37 -24.51 8.35
N LEU A 32 26.68 -25.66 7.74
CA LEU A 32 26.36 -25.93 6.33
C LEU A 32 24.88 -26.29 6.12
N PHE A 33 24.23 -26.88 7.13
CA PHE A 33 22.82 -27.29 7.03
C PHE A 33 21.82 -26.14 6.81
N PRO A 34 21.89 -24.98 7.51
CA PRO A 34 21.00 -23.87 7.22
C PRO A 34 21.23 -23.24 5.83
N ILE A 35 22.48 -23.25 5.34
CA ILE A 35 22.82 -22.75 4.01
C ILE A 35 22.28 -23.69 2.92
N ALA A 36 22.48 -25.00 3.09
CA ALA A 36 21.93 -25.99 2.17
C ALA A 36 20.38 -25.99 2.16
N GLY A 37 19.76 -25.84 3.34
CA GLY A 37 18.31 -25.76 3.50
C GLY A 37 17.70 -24.53 2.80
N THR A 38 18.34 -23.36 2.93
CA THR A 38 17.86 -22.14 2.25
C THR A 38 18.03 -22.21 0.73
N MET A 39 19.12 -22.80 0.23
CA MET A 39 19.29 -23.03 -1.22
C MET A 39 18.23 -24.00 -1.78
N LEU A 40 17.97 -25.12 -1.11
CA LEU A 40 16.98 -26.10 -1.58
C LEU A 40 15.56 -25.51 -1.57
N ALA A 41 15.20 -24.76 -0.51
CA ALA A 41 13.92 -24.07 -0.42
C ALA A 41 13.74 -23.01 -1.52
N SER A 42 14.82 -22.31 -1.90
CA SER A 42 14.79 -21.32 -2.98
C SER A 42 14.52 -21.96 -4.35
N VAL A 43 15.14 -23.11 -4.65
CA VAL A 43 14.92 -23.82 -5.92
C VAL A 43 13.49 -24.34 -6.06
N ILE A 44 12.91 -24.88 -4.97
CA ILE A 44 11.51 -25.34 -4.95
C ILE A 44 10.54 -24.17 -5.14
N ARG A 45 10.78 -23.03 -4.49
CA ARG A 45 9.93 -21.84 -4.65
C ARG A 45 10.01 -21.27 -6.07
N ASN A 46 11.18 -21.34 -6.71
CA ASN A 46 11.36 -20.86 -8.08
C ASN A 46 10.69 -21.76 -9.12
N SER A 47 10.61 -23.08 -8.87
CA SER A 47 9.87 -24.00 -9.76
C SER A 47 8.36 -23.80 -9.65
N GLU A 48 7.84 -23.52 -8.45
CA GLU A 48 6.42 -23.17 -8.24
C GLU A 48 6.02 -21.87 -8.97
N LEU A 49 6.88 -20.85 -8.97
CA LEU A 49 6.64 -19.60 -9.72
C LEU A 49 6.61 -19.82 -11.23
N LYS A 50 7.46 -20.70 -11.76
CA LYS A 50 7.44 -21.05 -13.19
C LYS A 50 6.17 -21.79 -13.59
N ILE A 51 5.68 -22.70 -12.74
CA ILE A 51 4.43 -23.43 -12.99
C ILE A 51 3.23 -22.47 -12.92
N ALA A 52 3.21 -21.55 -11.95
CA ALA A 52 2.17 -20.53 -11.85
C ALA A 52 2.14 -19.59 -13.07
N ARG A 53 3.31 -19.22 -13.60
CA ARG A 53 3.43 -18.38 -14.80
C ARG A 53 2.92 -19.08 -16.05
N LEU A 54 3.23 -20.37 -16.24
CA LEU A 54 2.73 -21.15 -17.37
C LEU A 54 1.22 -21.41 -17.28
N ALA A 55 0.66 -21.56 -16.07
CA ALA A 55 -0.78 -21.65 -15.88
C ALA A 55 -1.47 -20.32 -16.24
N ALA A 56 -0.93 -19.19 -15.76
CA ALA A 56 -1.46 -17.86 -16.08
C ALA A 56 -1.41 -17.53 -17.58
N GLU A 57 -0.37 -17.98 -18.29
CA GLU A 57 -0.24 -17.81 -19.74
C GLU A 57 -1.28 -18.63 -20.52
N ARG A 58 -1.60 -19.84 -20.05
CA ARG A 58 -2.66 -20.68 -20.64
C ARG A 58 -4.05 -20.10 -20.42
N ASP A 59 -4.30 -19.51 -19.25
CA ASP A 59 -5.57 -18.83 -18.95
C ASP A 59 -5.73 -17.55 -19.79
N ALA A 60 -4.66 -16.80 -20.00
CA ALA A 60 -4.65 -15.63 -20.88
C ALA A 60 -4.91 -16.01 -22.36
N ALA A 61 -4.33 -17.11 -22.84
CA ALA A 61 -4.58 -17.61 -24.19
C ALA A 61 -6.04 -18.07 -24.40
N ASN A 62 -6.64 -18.70 -23.39
CA ASN A 62 -8.06 -19.12 -23.43
C ASN A 62 -9.02 -17.92 -23.37
N ALA A 63 -8.70 -16.88 -22.61
CA ALA A 63 -9.49 -15.65 -22.55
C ALA A 63 -9.47 -14.87 -23.89
N ALA A 64 -8.32 -14.87 -24.58
CA ALA A 64 -8.20 -14.28 -25.91
C ALA A 64 -9.01 -15.04 -26.98
N ALA A 65 -9.08 -16.37 -26.89
CA ALA A 65 -9.90 -17.18 -27.79
C ALA A 65 -11.42 -16.98 -27.58
N ALA A 66 -11.87 -16.78 -26.34
CA ALA A 66 -13.28 -16.48 -26.03
C ALA A 66 -13.72 -15.08 -26.54
N SER A 67 -12.80 -14.14 -26.66
CA SER A 67 -13.08 -12.77 -27.12
C SER A 67 -13.23 -12.66 -28.64
N ALA A 68 -12.82 -13.67 -29.41
CA ALA A 68 -12.90 -13.67 -30.87
C ALA A 68 -14.25 -14.16 -31.43
N GLN A 69 -15.13 -14.73 -30.60
CA GLN A 69 -16.44 -15.27 -31.02
C GLN A 69 -17.63 -14.32 -30.77
N GLN A 70 -17.43 -13.15 -30.17
CA GLN A 70 -18.53 -12.24 -29.78
C GLN A 70 -18.67 -10.98 -30.64
N SER A 71 -17.86 -10.82 -31.69
CA SER A 71 -17.91 -9.69 -32.64
C SER A 71 -18.60 -10.04 -33.96
N GLN A 72 -19.86 -10.50 -33.91
CA GLN A 72 -20.64 -10.74 -35.13
C GLN A 72 -22.16 -10.55 -34.96
N GLN A 73 -22.60 -9.38 -34.47
CA GLN A 73 -23.94 -8.85 -34.81
C GLN A 73 -24.10 -7.39 -34.37
N ILE A 74 -23.92 -6.45 -35.29
CA ILE A 74 -24.40 -5.07 -35.18
C ILE A 74 -24.99 -4.69 -36.55
N PRO A 75 -26.28 -4.32 -36.66
CA PRO A 75 -26.86 -3.80 -37.89
C PRO A 75 -26.46 -2.33 -38.13
N PRO A 76 -26.42 -1.86 -39.39
CA PRO A 76 -25.84 -0.56 -39.73
C PRO A 76 -26.77 0.61 -39.35
N PRO A 77 -26.24 1.74 -38.83
CA PRO A 77 -26.99 2.97 -38.72
C PRO A 77 -26.94 3.77 -40.03
N ARG A 78 -28.08 4.36 -40.38
CA ARG A 78 -28.25 5.32 -41.48
C ARG A 78 -27.37 6.55 -41.26
N ALA A 79 -26.73 6.98 -42.35
CA ALA A 79 -26.01 8.24 -42.45
C ALA A 79 -26.95 9.44 -42.24
N PHE A 80 -26.56 10.33 -41.33
CA PHE A 80 -26.85 11.75 -41.43
C PHE A 80 -25.54 12.51 -41.24
N ASP A 81 -25.19 13.22 -42.30
CA ASP A 81 -23.99 14.02 -42.49
C ASP A 81 -24.34 15.46 -42.10
N ILE A 82 -23.83 15.96 -40.97
CA ILE A 82 -23.68 17.40 -40.69
C ILE A 82 -22.44 17.56 -39.82
N GLY A 83 -21.44 18.24 -40.38
CA GLY A 83 -20.10 18.38 -39.79
C GLY A 83 -19.99 19.28 -38.57
N GLY A 84 -18.76 19.33 -38.03
CA GLY A 84 -18.32 20.35 -37.09
C GLY A 84 -17.52 19.80 -35.90
N ILE A 85 -16.20 20.00 -35.98
CA ILE A 85 -15.25 20.19 -34.87
C ILE A 85 -14.80 18.92 -34.09
N PRO A 86 -13.50 18.58 -34.06
CA PRO A 86 -12.97 17.62 -33.09
C PRO A 86 -12.86 18.32 -31.73
N ALA A 87 -13.80 18.04 -30.83
CA ALA A 87 -13.66 18.36 -29.42
C ALA A 87 -12.62 17.42 -28.81
N LYS A 88 -11.38 17.90 -28.71
CA LYS A 88 -10.33 17.33 -27.89
C LYS A 88 -10.86 17.25 -26.46
N GLN A 89 -11.18 16.03 -26.01
CA GLN A 89 -11.44 15.73 -24.60
C GLN A 89 -10.26 16.29 -23.79
N PRO A 90 -10.49 17.13 -22.77
CA PRO A 90 -9.44 17.50 -21.86
C PRO A 90 -9.08 16.25 -21.06
N GLU A 91 -7.92 15.71 -21.38
CA GLU A 91 -7.14 14.85 -20.49
C GLU A 91 -7.07 15.57 -19.14
N PRO A 92 -7.39 14.91 -18.01
CA PRO A 92 -7.37 15.57 -16.72
C PRO A 92 -5.94 16.00 -16.44
N GLU A 93 -5.68 17.32 -16.46
CA GLU A 93 -4.42 17.85 -15.97
C GLU A 93 -4.21 17.34 -14.54
N PRO A 94 -3.05 16.73 -14.22
CA PRO A 94 -2.74 16.39 -12.85
C PRO A 94 -2.80 17.68 -12.04
N LYS A 95 -3.66 17.72 -11.02
CA LYS A 95 -3.72 18.83 -10.08
C LYS A 95 -2.39 18.89 -9.33
N ALA A 96 -1.42 19.59 -9.90
CA ALA A 96 -0.17 19.88 -9.22
C ALA A 96 -0.51 20.66 -7.95
N SER A 97 -0.20 20.08 -6.80
CA SER A 97 -0.55 20.64 -5.49
C SER A 97 0.41 21.78 -5.11
N GLY A 98 1.39 22.07 -5.97
CA GLY A 98 2.41 23.10 -5.76
C GLY A 98 3.42 22.76 -4.67
N LEU A 99 3.41 21.53 -4.15
CA LEU A 99 4.27 21.05 -3.07
C LEU A 99 5.60 20.46 -3.55
N GLY A 100 5.73 20.23 -4.85
CA GLY A 100 6.87 19.57 -5.48
C GLY A 100 6.49 18.22 -6.10
N PRO A 101 7.23 17.77 -7.12
CA PRO A 101 6.88 16.59 -7.91
C PRO A 101 6.80 15.30 -7.08
N GLU A 102 7.60 15.19 -6.02
CA GLU A 102 7.57 14.04 -5.12
C GLU A 102 6.27 13.95 -4.33
N TRP A 103 5.71 15.09 -3.92
CA TRP A 103 4.48 15.15 -3.14
C TRP A 103 3.24 15.04 -4.01
N ASP A 104 3.29 15.59 -5.22
CA ASP A 104 2.23 15.43 -6.21
C ASP A 104 2.03 13.95 -6.54
N SER A 105 3.13 13.19 -6.72
CA SER A 105 3.09 11.74 -6.95
C SER A 105 2.45 10.98 -5.76
N ILE A 106 2.71 11.42 -4.52
CA ILE A 106 2.15 10.80 -3.33
C ILE A 106 0.65 11.08 -3.20
N LEU A 107 0.23 12.32 -3.49
CA LEU A 107 -1.19 12.70 -3.46
C LEU A 107 -1.99 12.00 -4.56
N GLU A 108 -1.41 11.87 -5.76
CA GLU A 108 -1.99 11.07 -6.85
C GLU A 108 -2.12 9.59 -6.44
N TYR A 109 -1.10 9.04 -5.79
CA TYR A 109 -1.15 7.67 -5.29
C TYR A 109 -2.24 7.48 -4.22
N ILE A 110 -2.42 8.45 -3.31
CA ILE A 110 -3.53 8.46 -2.35
C ILE A 110 -4.88 8.43 -3.08
N GLY A 111 -5.03 9.24 -4.13
CA GLY A 111 -6.23 9.24 -4.98
C GLY A 111 -6.47 7.89 -5.68
N THR A 112 -5.40 7.24 -6.14
CA THR A 112 -5.48 5.90 -6.74
C THR A 112 -5.99 4.86 -5.73
N ILE A 113 -5.50 4.90 -4.48
CA ILE A 113 -6.01 4.03 -3.42
C ILE A 113 -7.49 4.33 -3.14
N GLU A 114 -7.87 5.60 -3.09
CA GLU A 114 -9.26 6.03 -2.88
C GLU A 114 -10.19 5.40 -3.93
N ASP A 115 -9.84 5.52 -5.21
CA ASP A 115 -10.60 4.96 -6.31
C ASP A 115 -10.73 3.44 -6.22
N MET A 116 -9.64 2.74 -5.90
CA MET A 116 -9.66 1.28 -5.72
C MET A 116 -10.58 0.85 -4.57
N VAL A 117 -10.51 1.54 -3.43
CA VAL A 117 -11.33 1.25 -2.24
C VAL A 117 -12.80 1.55 -2.51
N LEU A 118 -13.10 2.66 -3.18
CA LEU A 118 -14.47 3.00 -3.60
C LEU A 118 -15.03 1.98 -4.58
N LEU A 119 -14.22 1.54 -5.55
CA LEU A 119 -14.63 0.53 -6.52
C LEU A 119 -14.94 -0.81 -5.85
N GLU A 120 -14.09 -1.26 -4.93
CA GLU A 120 -14.34 -2.52 -4.21
C GLU A 120 -15.46 -2.42 -3.18
N GLY A 121 -15.70 -1.23 -2.61
CA GLY A 121 -16.90 -0.95 -1.81
C GLY A 121 -18.18 -1.04 -2.65
N LYS A 122 -18.19 -0.46 -3.85
CA LYS A 122 -19.35 -0.52 -4.78
C LYS A 122 -19.69 -1.94 -5.23
N LYS A 123 -18.69 -2.82 -5.33
CA LYS A 123 -18.87 -4.24 -5.69
C LYS A 123 -19.32 -5.11 -4.51
N ASP A 124 -19.55 -4.54 -3.33
CA ASP A 124 -19.85 -5.26 -2.08
C ASP A 124 -18.79 -6.33 -1.70
N ASN A 125 -17.56 -6.13 -2.19
CA ASN A 125 -16.41 -7.01 -1.93
C ASN A 125 -15.62 -6.57 -0.69
N LEU A 126 -15.86 -5.37 -0.19
CA LEU A 126 -15.16 -4.75 0.91
C LEU A 126 -16.13 -4.36 2.01
N ASP A 127 -15.80 -4.71 3.25
CA ASP A 127 -16.61 -4.36 4.42
C ASP A 127 -16.75 -2.84 4.54
N ASN A 128 -17.98 -2.37 4.78
CA ASN A 128 -18.27 -0.94 4.89
C ASN A 128 -17.42 -0.23 5.96
N GLU A 129 -17.08 -0.89 7.07
CA GLU A 129 -16.19 -0.28 8.08
C GLU A 129 -14.79 -0.05 7.52
N ILE A 130 -14.26 -1.00 6.74
CA ILE A 130 -12.95 -0.86 6.10
C ILE A 130 -12.98 0.29 5.09
N VAL A 131 -14.02 0.37 4.26
CA VAL A 131 -14.20 1.45 3.30
C VAL A 131 -14.19 2.80 4.04
N GLN A 132 -15.06 2.97 5.03
CA GLN A 132 -15.19 4.23 5.76
C GLN A 132 -13.90 4.64 6.48
N ARG A 133 -13.24 3.71 7.18
CA ARG A 133 -11.99 4.02 7.89
C ARG A 133 -10.85 4.36 6.93
N THR A 134 -10.75 3.65 5.81
CA THR A 134 -9.73 3.94 4.81
C THR A 134 -9.96 5.30 4.19
N LEU A 135 -11.18 5.62 3.75
CA LEU A 135 -11.49 6.93 3.17
C LEU A 135 -11.26 8.08 4.16
N SER A 136 -11.66 7.90 5.42
CA SER A 136 -11.38 8.88 6.48
C SER A 136 -9.88 9.14 6.65
N LEU A 137 -9.07 8.07 6.62
CA LEU A 137 -7.61 8.16 6.69
C LEU A 137 -7.00 8.89 5.48
N LEU A 138 -7.46 8.58 4.27
CA LEU A 138 -6.97 9.22 3.03
C LEU A 138 -7.31 10.73 3.01
N VAL A 139 -8.54 11.08 3.40
CA VAL A 139 -8.96 12.50 3.55
C VAL A 139 -8.10 13.21 4.58
N ARG A 140 -7.84 12.57 5.72
CA ARG A 140 -6.95 13.12 6.75
C ARG A 140 -5.54 13.34 6.22
N LEU A 141 -4.97 12.37 5.49
CA LEU A 141 -3.65 12.49 4.86
C LEU A 141 -3.61 13.66 3.88
N ASN A 142 -4.59 13.78 2.98
CA ASN A 142 -4.70 14.89 2.03
C ASN A 142 -4.71 16.27 2.72
N ARG A 143 -5.31 16.37 3.90
CA ARG A 143 -5.32 17.62 4.68
C ARG A 143 -4.00 17.89 5.41
N VAL A 144 -3.37 16.85 5.94
CA VAL A 144 -2.24 16.95 6.86
C VAL A 144 -0.91 17.04 6.11
N ILE A 145 -0.77 16.37 4.96
CA ILE A 145 0.46 16.40 4.14
C ILE A 145 0.91 17.83 3.80
N PRO A 146 0.05 18.74 3.28
CA PRO A 146 0.47 20.12 3.00
C PRO A 146 1.01 20.85 4.24
N GLN A 147 0.42 20.59 5.42
CA GLN A 147 0.85 21.22 6.67
C GLN A 147 2.22 20.70 7.12
N LEU A 148 2.45 19.39 7.00
CA LEU A 148 3.73 18.75 7.30
C LEU A 148 4.84 19.25 6.37
N VAL A 149 4.53 19.40 5.07
CA VAL A 149 5.48 19.94 4.08
C VAL A 149 5.82 21.39 4.41
N ALA A 150 4.82 22.22 4.74
CA ALA A 150 5.02 23.61 5.13
C ALA A 150 5.86 23.78 6.41
N PHE A 151 5.76 22.83 7.35
CA PHE A 151 6.60 22.79 8.55
C PHE A 151 8.09 22.56 8.24
N ASN A 152 8.41 22.08 7.03
CA ASN A 152 9.76 21.96 6.48
C ASN A 152 10.74 21.18 7.38
N ASN A 153 10.32 20.01 7.84
CA ASN A 153 11.17 19.09 8.59
C ASN A 153 11.46 17.83 7.75
N GLY A 154 12.70 17.68 7.29
CA GLY A 154 13.12 16.58 6.43
C GLY A 154 12.88 15.19 7.02
N ASP A 155 13.06 15.02 8.33
CA ASP A 155 12.85 13.73 9.01
C ASP A 155 11.37 13.34 9.03
N ILE A 156 10.48 14.30 9.34
CA ILE A 156 9.03 14.07 9.36
C ILE A 156 8.53 13.85 7.94
N ASN A 157 9.00 14.65 6.99
CA ASN A 157 8.67 14.52 5.57
C ASN A 157 8.99 13.12 5.05
N HIS A 158 10.21 12.63 5.26
CA HIS A 158 10.59 11.28 4.85
C HIS A 158 9.78 10.19 5.57
N LYS A 159 9.48 10.36 6.87
CA LYS A 159 8.63 9.41 7.61
C LYS A 159 7.22 9.33 7.02
N ILE A 160 6.63 10.45 6.61
CA ILE A 160 5.32 10.51 5.97
C ILE A 160 5.35 9.88 4.58
N GLN A 161 6.38 10.19 3.78
CA GLN A 161 6.56 9.55 2.47
C GLN A 161 6.60 8.02 2.60
N ARG A 162 7.38 7.51 3.57
CA ARG A 162 7.43 6.07 3.87
C ARG A 162 6.09 5.53 4.36
N LEU A 163 5.41 6.25 5.26
CA LEU A 163 4.12 5.84 5.81
C LEU A 163 3.09 5.60 4.68
N VAL A 164 3.04 6.49 3.68
CA VAL A 164 2.12 6.37 2.56
C VAL A 164 2.58 5.31 1.55
N LEU A 165 3.81 5.43 1.04
CA LEU A 165 4.27 4.61 -0.09
C LEU A 165 4.57 3.16 0.31
N LYS A 166 4.89 2.92 1.58
CA LYS A 166 5.26 1.59 2.08
C LYS A 166 4.22 1.01 3.02
N ASP A 167 3.89 1.71 4.10
CA ASP A 167 3.09 1.10 5.17
C ASP A 167 1.61 1.04 4.79
N LEU A 168 1.03 2.14 4.28
CA LEU A 168 -0.34 2.17 3.78
C LEU A 168 -0.49 1.28 2.54
N ASN A 169 0.40 1.42 1.56
CA ASN A 169 0.44 0.56 0.37
C ASN A 169 0.53 -0.93 0.75
N GLY A 170 1.47 -1.27 1.64
CA GLY A 170 1.71 -2.64 2.09
C GLY A 170 0.54 -3.23 2.86
N ALA A 171 -0.30 -2.41 3.49
CA ALA A 171 -1.52 -2.87 4.15
C ALA A 171 -2.70 -3.02 3.16
N ILE A 172 -2.94 -2.01 2.33
CA ILE A 172 -4.12 -1.96 1.44
C ILE A 172 -3.95 -2.89 0.24
N THR A 173 -2.85 -2.79 -0.50
CA THR A 173 -2.70 -3.45 -1.81
C THR A 173 -2.80 -4.97 -1.72
N PRO A 174 -2.10 -5.66 -0.80
CA PRO A 174 -2.26 -7.10 -0.64
C PRO A 174 -3.69 -7.49 -0.22
N PHE A 175 -4.34 -6.67 0.61
CA PHE A 175 -5.71 -6.93 1.06
C PHE A 175 -6.72 -6.82 -0.08
N LEU A 176 -6.56 -5.83 -0.98
CA LEU A 176 -7.45 -5.67 -2.13
C LEU A 176 -7.39 -6.86 -3.09
N HIS A 177 -6.23 -7.49 -3.24
CA HIS A 177 -6.05 -8.70 -4.05
C HIS A 177 -6.65 -9.98 -3.44
N LEU A 178 -7.05 -9.97 -2.17
CA LEU A 178 -7.68 -11.13 -1.54
C LEU A 178 -9.08 -11.39 -2.12
N SER A 179 -9.48 -12.68 -2.13
CA SER A 179 -10.87 -13.06 -2.39
C SER A 179 -11.80 -12.54 -1.30
N GLY A 180 -13.10 -12.39 -1.59
CA GLY A 180 -14.07 -11.85 -0.62
C GLY A 180 -14.10 -12.58 0.73
N GLU A 181 -13.99 -13.91 0.73
CA GLU A 181 -13.91 -14.70 1.96
C GLU A 181 -12.60 -14.45 2.74
N ALA A 182 -11.47 -14.39 2.04
CA ALA A 182 -10.18 -14.10 2.65
C ALA A 182 -10.12 -12.68 3.22
N LYS A 183 -10.76 -11.71 2.57
CA LYS A 183 -10.95 -10.34 3.09
C LYS A 183 -11.70 -10.35 4.42
N ARG A 184 -12.80 -11.10 4.52
CA ARG A 184 -13.59 -11.22 5.77
C ARG A 184 -12.76 -11.83 6.91
N GLN A 185 -12.01 -12.89 6.64
CA GLN A 185 -11.16 -13.53 7.65
C GLN A 185 -10.01 -12.64 8.14
N ASN A 186 -9.44 -11.81 7.24
CA ASN A 186 -8.30 -10.94 7.55
C ASN A 186 -8.70 -9.49 7.87
N ARG A 187 -10.00 -9.21 7.98
CA ARG A 187 -10.57 -7.88 8.27
C ARG A 187 -9.87 -7.18 9.42
N ARG A 188 -9.70 -7.88 10.54
CA ARG A 188 -9.08 -7.33 11.76
C ARG A 188 -7.63 -6.88 11.52
N LEU A 189 -6.88 -7.63 10.71
CA LEU A 189 -5.50 -7.30 10.41
C LEU A 189 -5.41 -5.95 9.70
N LEU A 190 -6.24 -5.73 8.67
CA LEU A 190 -6.29 -4.45 7.96
C LEU A 190 -6.74 -3.31 8.88
N LEU A 191 -7.81 -3.51 9.66
CA LEU A 191 -8.32 -2.47 10.57
C LEU A 191 -7.27 -2.05 11.62
N ASN A 192 -6.50 -3.00 12.14
CA ASN A 192 -5.40 -2.69 13.04
C ASN A 192 -4.30 -1.90 12.33
N SER A 193 -3.89 -2.32 11.13
CA SER A 193 -2.89 -1.58 10.35
C SER A 193 -3.35 -0.15 10.03
N LEU A 194 -4.61 0.05 9.64
CA LEU A 194 -5.18 1.37 9.40
C LEU A 194 -5.18 2.23 10.67
N ARG A 195 -5.54 1.65 11.81
CA ARG A 195 -5.50 2.33 13.11
C ARG A 195 -4.08 2.73 13.49
N ASP A 196 -3.11 1.86 13.27
CA ASP A 196 -1.72 2.13 13.61
C ASP A 196 -1.14 3.24 12.73
N ILE A 197 -1.48 3.28 11.44
CA ILE A 197 -1.14 4.39 10.54
C ILE A 197 -1.78 5.70 11.02
N ASP A 198 -3.07 5.67 11.38
CA ASP A 198 -3.77 6.85 11.90
C ASP A 198 -3.14 7.40 13.20
N ASN A 199 -2.68 6.50 14.08
CA ASN A 199 -1.95 6.86 15.30
C ASN A 199 -0.58 7.52 14.98
N GLN A 200 0.13 7.03 13.97
CA GLN A 200 1.39 7.65 13.52
C GLN A 200 1.16 9.07 12.99
N ILE A 201 0.13 9.26 12.15
CA ILE A 201 -0.26 10.60 11.67
C ILE A 201 -0.55 11.51 12.86
N THR A 202 -1.33 11.04 13.83
CA THR A 202 -1.65 11.79 15.06
C THR A 202 -0.40 12.22 15.80
N THR A 203 0.57 11.32 15.94
CA THR A 203 1.86 11.60 16.59
C THR A 203 2.62 12.70 15.86
N TYR A 204 2.69 12.66 14.53
CA TYR A 204 3.36 13.70 13.75
C TYR A 204 2.67 15.06 13.83
N THR A 205 1.33 15.10 13.76
CA THR A 205 0.59 16.36 13.96
C THR A 205 0.79 16.92 15.37
N SER A 206 0.76 16.09 16.42
CA SER A 206 0.98 16.58 17.79
C SER A 206 2.38 17.17 17.99
N PHE A 207 3.39 16.63 17.30
CA PHE A 207 4.75 17.16 17.34
C PHE A 207 4.82 18.56 16.71
N ILE A 208 4.15 18.76 15.58
CA ILE A 208 4.05 20.08 14.94
C ILE A 208 3.34 21.06 15.87
N GLU A 209 2.16 20.69 16.38
CA GLU A 209 1.38 21.53 17.29
C GLU A 209 2.19 21.94 18.52
N GLN A 210 2.95 21.02 19.12
CA GLN A 210 3.80 21.32 20.27
C GLN A 210 4.90 22.34 19.93
N LYS A 211 5.52 22.22 18.75
CA LYS A 211 6.54 23.17 18.33
C LYS A 211 5.93 24.54 18.02
N ASP A 212 4.81 24.58 17.31
CA ASP A 212 4.11 25.82 17.00
C ASP A 212 3.68 26.56 18.27
N LEU A 213 3.20 25.83 19.29
CA LEU A 213 2.87 26.40 20.60
C LEU A 213 4.11 26.97 21.31
N MET A 214 5.27 26.32 21.20
CA MET A 214 6.52 26.82 21.77
C MET A 214 6.97 28.10 21.06
N GLU A 215 6.92 28.14 19.74
CA GLU A 215 7.24 29.33 18.95
C GLU A 215 6.30 30.49 19.26
N LEU A 216 5.00 30.22 19.41
CA LEU A 216 4.00 31.20 19.80
C LEU A 216 4.28 31.78 21.18
N LYS A 217 4.60 30.93 22.17
CA LYS A 217 4.97 31.36 23.52
C LYS A 217 6.21 32.25 23.52
N ASN A 218 7.25 31.83 22.80
CA ASN A 218 8.49 32.61 22.68
C ASN A 218 8.23 33.99 22.05
N LYS A 219 7.40 34.06 21.00
CA LYS A 219 7.02 35.33 20.38
C LYS A 219 6.20 36.21 21.32
N ALA A 220 5.24 35.64 22.05
CA ALA A 220 4.44 36.37 23.03
C ALA A 220 5.32 36.95 24.15
N GLU A 221 6.29 36.17 24.64
CA GLU A 221 7.25 36.63 25.64
C GLU A 221 8.14 37.75 25.12
N LEU A 222 8.67 37.64 23.89
CA LEU A 222 9.45 38.71 23.26
C LEU A 222 8.65 40.01 23.08
N ILE A 223 7.36 39.91 22.72
CA ILE A 223 6.46 41.07 22.63
C ILE A 223 6.27 41.68 24.01
N HIS A 224 6.02 40.86 25.04
CA HIS A 224 5.88 41.33 26.42
C HIS A 224 7.16 42.01 26.92
N GLN A 225 8.35 41.49 26.61
CA GLN A 225 9.62 42.13 26.96
C GLN A 225 9.81 43.48 26.24
N ARG A 226 9.44 43.57 24.94
CA ARG A 226 9.62 44.79 24.14
C ARG A 226 8.64 45.91 24.49
N TYR A 227 7.39 45.56 24.82
CA TYR A 227 6.32 46.54 25.00
C TYR A 227 5.74 46.59 26.41
N GLY A 228 6.02 45.59 27.25
CA GLY A 228 5.55 45.51 28.64
C GLY A 228 6.46 46.19 29.67
N ALA A 229 7.74 46.45 29.34
CA ALA A 229 8.67 47.17 30.21
C ALA A 229 8.50 48.71 30.18
N GLY A 230 7.52 49.22 29.45
CA GLY A 230 7.29 50.66 29.23
C GLY A 230 6.17 51.30 30.06
N ASN A 231 5.68 50.63 31.12
CA ASN A 231 4.73 51.17 32.08
C ASN A 231 5.25 51.06 33.51
#